data_AF-A0A924IYV4-F1
#
_entry.id   AF-A0A924IYV4-F1
#
_cell.length_a   1.000
_cell.length_b   1.000
_cell.length_c   1.000
_cell.angle_alpha   90.00
_cell.angle_beta   90.00
_cell.angle_gamma   90.00
#
_symmetry.space_group_name_H-M   'P 1'
#
loop_
_entity.id
_entity.type
_entity.pdbx_description
1 polymer ?
#
loop_
_entity_poly.entity_id
_entity_poly.type
_entity_poly.pdbx_seq_one_letter_code
_entity_poly.pdbx_strand_id
1 'polypeptide(L)' 'MAAENIAVTEHLVLRPMASGDAPALAAYRSDPVQARYQSWETPYPVDSAQALIAEMREVRFAQPGSWLQVAIESAGRLI' A
#
# COMPACT_ATOMS: atom_id res chain seq x y z
N MET A 1 -8.34 6.51 15.92
CA MET A 1 -9.08 5.23 15.79
C MET A 1 -8.39 4.41 14.72
N ALA A 2 -8.09 3.14 14.96
CA ALA A 2 -7.53 2.29 13.91
C ALA A 2 -8.60 2.12 12.82
N ALA A 3 -8.21 2.28 11.56
CA ALA A 3 -9.12 2.04 10.45
C ALA A 3 -9.45 0.54 10.41
N GLU A 4 -10.72 0.20 10.18
CA GLU A 4 -11.18 -1.19 10.11
C GLU A 4 -10.53 -1.93 8.93
N ASN A 5 -10.30 -3.24 9.09
CA ASN A 5 -9.78 -4.09 8.01
C ASN A 5 -10.81 -4.17 6.87
N ILE A 6 -10.33 -4.15 5.63
CA ILE A 6 -11.16 -4.22 4.42
C ILE A 6 -11.70 -5.65 4.22
N ALA A 7 -10.84 -6.65 4.40
CA ALA A 7 -11.21 -8.07 4.32
C ALA A 7 -10.22 -8.92 5.11
N VAL A 8 -10.66 -10.08 5.59
CA VAL A 8 -9.85 -11.04 6.35
C VAL A 8 -10.14 -12.45 5.86
N THR A 9 -9.09 -13.24 5.63
CA THR A 9 -9.15 -14.68 5.37
C THR A 9 -8.32 -15.43 6.42
N GLU A 10 -8.18 -16.74 6.26
CA GLU A 10 -7.31 -17.55 7.12
C GLU A 10 -5.83 -17.10 7.08
N HIS A 11 -5.35 -16.60 5.94
CA HIS A 11 -3.92 -16.32 5.74
C HIS A 11 -3.60 -14.87 5.41
N LEU A 12 -4.62 -14.08 5.02
CA LEU A 12 -4.43 -12.73 4.51
C LEU A 12 -5.36 -11.73 5.18
N VAL A 13 -4.83 -10.55 5.45
CA VAL A 13 -5.59 -9.38 5.87
C VAL A 13 -5.41 -8.28 4.82
N LEU A 14 -6.51 -7.78 4.29
CA LEU A 14 -6.53 -6.55 3.52
C LEU A 14 -6.87 -5.41 4.47
N ARG A 15 -5.99 -4.41 4.56
CA ARG A 15 -6.19 -3.26 5.45
C ARG A 15 -5.74 -1.96 4.78
N PRO A 16 -6.20 -0.80 5.28
CA PRO A 16 -5.61 0.48 4.89
C PRO A 16 -4.10 0.49 5.15
N MET A 17 -3.38 1.22 4.30
CA MET A 17 -1.95 1.44 4.48
C MET A 17 -1.69 2.23 5.78
N ALA A 18 -0.70 1.79 6.55
CA ALA A 18 -0.20 2.49 7.73
C ALA A 18 1.07 3.26 7.38
N SER A 19 1.37 4.35 8.10
CA SER A 19 2.59 5.14 7.86
C SER A 19 3.89 4.31 7.94
N GLY A 20 3.91 3.29 8.80
CA GLY A 20 5.03 2.36 8.95
C GLY A 20 5.26 1.44 7.74
N ASP A 21 4.30 1.34 6.82
CA ASP A 21 4.43 0.52 5.61
C ASP A 21 5.27 1.21 4.52
N ALA A 22 5.55 2.50 4.65
CA ALA A 22 6.22 3.29 3.62
C ALA A 22 7.58 2.71 3.16
N PRO A 23 8.49 2.26 4.06
CA PRO A 23 9.76 1.68 3.63
C PRO A 23 9.57 0.39 2.81
N ALA A 24 8.64 -0.47 3.22
CA ALA A 24 8.35 -1.72 2.51
C ALA A 24 7.69 -1.46 1.15
N LEU A 25 6.76 -0.51 1.08
CA LEU A 25 6.15 -0.08 -0.17
C LEU A 25 7.17 0.50 -1.15
N ALA A 26 8.06 1.35 -0.65
CA ALA A 26 9.13 1.96 -1.46
C ALA A 26 10.10 0.90 -1.99
N ALA A 27 10.47 -0.07 -1.15
CA ALA A 27 11.31 -1.20 -1.57
C ALA A 27 10.63 -2.03 -2.67
N TYR A 28 9.35 -2.40 -2.48
CA TYR A 28 8.58 -3.13 -3.49
C TYR A 28 8.46 -2.36 -4.81
N ARG A 29 8.14 -1.06 -4.76
CA ARG A 29 8.03 -0.23 -5.97
C ARG A 29 9.36 0.08 -6.65
N SER A 30 10.48 -0.08 -5.93
CA SER A 30 11.82 0.06 -6.47
C SER A 30 12.37 -1.24 -7.07
N ASP A 31 11.74 -2.39 -6.84
CA ASP A 31 12.19 -3.67 -7.38
C ASP A 31 12.09 -3.64 -8.92
N PRO A 32 13.22 -3.76 -9.66
CA PRO A 32 13.22 -3.68 -11.12
C PRO A 32 12.38 -4.76 -11.79
N VAL A 33 12.17 -5.92 -11.15
CA VAL A 33 11.33 -7.00 -11.69
C VAL A 33 9.86 -6.59 -11.71
N GLN A 34 9.43 -5.83 -10.70
CA GLN A 34 8.06 -5.33 -10.57
C GLN A 34 7.87 -4.04 -11.36
N ALA A 35 8.80 -3.10 -11.21
CA ALA A 35 8.68 -1.74 -11.72
C ALA A 35 8.72 -1.66 -13.25
N ARG A 36 9.31 -2.64 -13.95
CA ARG A 36 9.34 -2.69 -15.43
C ARG A 36 7.97 -2.67 -16.11
N TYR A 37 6.90 -2.95 -15.36
CA TYR A 37 5.51 -2.94 -15.84
C TYR A 37 4.71 -1.75 -15.32
N GLN A 38 5.36 -0.79 -14.66
CA GLN A 38 4.72 0.27 -13.91
C GLN A 38 5.10 1.63 -14.49
N SER A 39 4.26 2.64 -14.24
CA SER A 39 4.38 3.97 -14.83
C SER A 39 5.16 4.98 -13.96
N TRP A 40 5.82 4.53 -12.89
CA TRP A 40 6.62 5.37 -12.01
C TRP A 40 8.13 5.17 -12.22
N GLU A 41 8.91 6.18 -11.82
CA GLU A 41 10.36 6.13 -11.86
C GLU A 41 10.94 5.27 -10.73
N THR A 42 12.09 4.65 -11.01
CA THR A 42 12.85 3.87 -10.02
C THR A 42 14.25 4.46 -9.84
N PRO A 43 14.80 4.44 -8.61
CA PRO A 43 14.20 3.94 -7.37
C PRO A 43 13.03 4.81 -6.88
N TYR A 44 12.02 4.18 -6.28
CA TYR A 44 10.86 4.85 -5.74
C TYR A 44 11.17 5.41 -4.33
N PRO A 45 11.13 6.73 -4.10
CA PRO A 45 11.53 7.31 -2.82
C PRO A 45 10.60 6.94 -1.66
N VAL A 46 11.17 6.80 -0.46
CA VAL A 46 10.38 6.53 0.77
C VAL A 46 9.44 7.69 1.08
N ASP A 47 9.87 8.94 0.88
CA ASP A 47 9.02 10.11 1.11
C ASP A 47 7.82 10.13 0.15
N SER A 48 7.99 9.68 -1.10
CA SER A 48 6.89 9.49 -2.04
C SER A 48 5.91 8.41 -1.58
N ALA A 49 6.42 7.31 -0.99
CA ALA A 49 5.57 6.28 -0.39
C ALA A 49 4.78 6.82 0.81
N GLN A 50 5.40 7.63 1.66
CA GLN A 50 4.73 8.28 2.79
C GLN A 50 3.62 9.23 2.32
N ALA A 51 3.90 10.06 1.32
CA ALA A 51 2.92 10.98 0.74
C ALA A 51 1.73 10.21 0.15
N LEU A 52 2.00 9.14 -0.61
CA LEU A 52 0.95 8.31 -1.16
C LEU A 52 0.10 7.66 -0.06
N ILE A 53 0.72 7.12 0.98
CA ILE A 53 -0.02 6.51 2.09
C ILE A 53 -0.91 7.53 2.79
N ALA A 54 -0.43 8.77 2.97
CA ALA A 54 -1.25 9.84 3.53
C ALA A 54 -2.47 10.16 2.63
N GLU A 55 -2.27 10.25 1.32
CA GLU A 55 -3.36 10.46 0.35
C GLU A 55 -4.39 9.31 0.37
N MET A 56 -3.91 8.07 0.37
CA MET A 56 -4.77 6.88 0.30
C MET A 56 -5.62 6.67 1.56
N ARG A 57 -5.24 7.27 2.69
CA ARG A 57 -6.06 7.26 3.91
C ARG A 57 -7.32 8.12 3.81
N GLU A 58 -7.35 9.07 2.88
CA GLU A 58 -8.50 9.93 2.62
C GLU A 58 -9.47 9.31 1.59
N VAL A 59 -9.05 8.25 0.89
CA VAL A 59 -9.87 7.57 -0.11
C VAL A 59 -10.73 6.49 0.57
N ARG A 60 -12.05 6.54 0.35
CA ARG A 60 -12.96 5.53 0.89
C ARG A 60 -12.85 4.23 0.09
N PHE A 61 -12.82 3.10 0.79
CA PHE A 61 -12.90 1.79 0.15
C PHE A 61 -14.15 1.65 -0.73
N ALA A 62 -13.98 1.03 -1.90
CA ALA A 62 -15.01 0.80 -2.91
C ALA A 62 -15.70 2.08 -3.44
N GLN A 63 -15.04 3.23 -3.36
CA GLN A 63 -15.54 4.46 -3.97
C GLN A 63 -15.43 4.38 -5.50
N PRO A 64 -16.56 4.48 -6.25
CA PRO A 64 -16.51 4.44 -7.71
C PRO A 64 -15.69 5.59 -8.29
N GLY A 65 -14.86 5.28 -9.29
CA GLY A 65 -14.00 6.26 -9.95
C GLY A 65 -12.73 6.64 -9.17
N SER A 66 -12.51 6.07 -7.99
CA SER A 66 -11.31 6.29 -7.18
C SER A 66 -10.37 5.10 -7.23
N TRP A 67 -9.07 5.40 -7.19
CA TRP A 67 -8.02 4.41 -7.00
C TRP A 67 -7.60 4.39 -5.53
N LEU A 68 -7.35 3.19 -4.98
CA LEU A 68 -6.95 3.01 -3.58
C LEU A 68 -5.78 2.03 -3.48
N GLN A 69 -4.72 2.43 -2.77
CA GLN A 69 -3.66 1.52 -2.34
C GLN A 69 -4.09 0.79 -1.07
N VAL A 70 -4.07 -0.54 -1.12
CA VAL A 70 -4.37 -1.43 0.02
C VAL A 70 -3.11 -2.17 0.43
N ALA A 71 -2.94 -2.38 1.74
CA ALA A 71 -1.92 -3.27 2.29
C ALA A 71 -2.45 -4.71 2.30
N ILE A 72 -1.62 -5.64 1.82
CA ILE A 72 -1.86 -7.08 1.95
C ILE A 72 -0.91 -7.60 3.02
N GLU A 73 -1.46 -8.13 4.09
CA GLU A 73 -0.68 -8.64 5.22
C GLU A 73 -0.81 -10.16 5.33
N SER A 74 0.31 -10.82 5.62
CA SER A 74 0.33 -12.22 6.04
C SER A 74 1.11 -12.36 7.35
N ALA A 75 0.52 -13.02 8.34
CA ALA A 75 1.11 -13.24 9.67
C ALA A 75 1.69 -11.96 10.33
N GLY A 76 0.99 -10.82 10.23
CA GLY A 76 1.46 -9.56 10.84
C GLY A 76 2.40 -8.73 9.97
N ARG A 77 2.76 -9.20 8.78
CA ARG A 77 3.76 -8.57 7.90
C ARG A 77 3.16 -8.19 6.54
N LEU A 78 3.42 -6.96 6.11
CA LEU A 78 3.13 -6.51 4.75
C LEU A 78 3.93 -7.33 3.73
N ILE A 79 3.25 -7.85 2.72
CA ILE A 79 3.82 -8.65 1.62
C ILE A 79 3.60 -8.01 0.26
#